data_AF-A0A1F7AWG9-F1
#
_entry.id   AF-A0A1F7AWG9-F1
#
_cell.length_a   1.000
_cell.length_b   1.000
_cell.length_c   1.000
_cell.angle_alpha   90.00
_cell.angle_beta   90.00
_cell.angle_gamma   90.00
#
_symmetry.space_group_name_H-M   'P 1'
#
loop_
_entity.id
_entity.type
_entity.pdbx_description
1 polymer ?
#
loop_
_entity_poly.entity_id
_entity_poly.type
_entity_poly.pdbx_seq_one_letter_code
_entity_poly.pdbx_strand_id
1 'polypeptide(L)'
;MSQINNQHKPKWYQTEGGIIALLILFFPVGLYLMWQYPEWSKKTKWIITSVLAVFCIVALVNNNDTSQQPKTNDSNNVINNPNINNTQQKTISEQPSNAVTINESAEPVQEVKKEEHVTIPGISAVDIYGNLKDLGFECTGPDVDDEKLVWWECKEEATDHNYMVSILGKSSTEILTIEASAVNYGTGDSNKVLGDFLSYMATVKYDNSEPEKTRNWVKENLNQNTDTVIGGVRLTITGNERSKTLIVAHENSDLD
;
A
#
# COMPACT_ATOMS: atom_id res chain seq x y z
N MET A 1 -75.74 -19.73 -9.95
CA MET A 1 -74.97 -18.50 -9.70
C MET A 1 -73.50 -18.90 -9.60
N SER A 2 -72.68 -18.55 -10.59
CA SER A 2 -71.32 -19.09 -10.72
C SER A 2 -70.30 -17.97 -10.52
N GLN A 3 -69.79 -17.81 -9.31
CA GLN A 3 -68.77 -16.80 -9.01
C GLN A 3 -67.40 -17.26 -9.50
N ILE A 4 -66.86 -16.60 -10.53
CA ILE A 4 -65.51 -16.85 -11.01
C ILE A 4 -64.53 -16.21 -10.02
N ASN A 5 -63.89 -17.04 -9.20
CA ASN A 5 -62.91 -16.60 -8.22
C ASN A 5 -61.60 -16.19 -8.93
N ASN A 6 -61.47 -14.89 -9.24
CA ASN A 6 -60.30 -14.30 -9.86
C ASN A 6 -59.09 -14.31 -8.89
N GLN A 7 -58.40 -15.45 -8.85
CA GLN A 7 -57.16 -15.64 -8.11
C GLN A 7 -56.05 -14.76 -8.69
N HIS A 8 -55.89 -13.55 -8.13
CA HIS A 8 -54.83 -12.61 -8.48
C HIS A 8 -53.47 -13.16 -8.01
N LYS A 9 -52.86 -14.02 -8.83
CA LYS A 9 -51.51 -14.55 -8.58
C LYS A 9 -50.53 -13.38 -8.38
N PRO A 10 -49.68 -13.41 -7.33
CA PRO A 10 -48.68 -12.37 -7.13
C PRO A 10 -47.76 -12.29 -8.34
N LYS A 11 -47.36 -11.07 -8.72
CA LYS A 11 -46.41 -10.88 -9.83
C LYS A 11 -45.05 -11.48 -9.42
N TRP A 12 -44.24 -11.91 -10.38
CA TRP A 12 -43.03 -12.68 -10.11
C TRP A 12 -42.07 -11.97 -9.12
N TYR A 13 -41.94 -10.64 -9.21
CA TYR A 13 -41.15 -9.78 -8.33
C TYR A 13 -41.75 -9.56 -6.92
N GLN A 14 -42.94 -10.11 -6.64
CA GLN A 14 -43.62 -10.06 -5.34
C GLN A 14 -43.58 -11.42 -4.61
N THR A 15 -42.95 -12.43 -5.21
CA THR A 15 -42.69 -13.73 -4.55
C THR A 15 -41.34 -13.69 -3.86
N GLU A 16 -41.16 -14.47 -2.79
CA GLU A 16 -39.91 -14.55 -2.02
C GLU A 16 -38.69 -14.80 -2.92
N GLY A 17 -38.79 -15.78 -3.83
CA GLY A 17 -37.73 -16.08 -4.80
C GLY A 17 -37.45 -14.95 -5.79
N GLY A 18 -38.48 -14.19 -6.20
CA GLY A 18 -38.29 -13.01 -7.06
C GLY A 18 -37.65 -11.83 -6.34
N ILE A 19 -37.99 -11.63 -5.06
CA ILE A 19 -37.37 -10.61 -4.20
C ILE A 19 -35.90 -10.98 -3.93
N ILE A 20 -35.62 -12.25 -3.60
CA ILE A 20 -34.26 -12.76 -3.40
C ILE A 20 -33.42 -12.62 -4.68
N ALA A 21 -33.95 -12.98 -5.85
CA ALA A 21 -33.25 -12.82 -7.12
C ALA A 21 -32.94 -11.34 -7.43
N LEU A 22 -33.86 -10.42 -7.12
CA LEU A 22 -33.67 -8.99 -7.31
C LEU A 22 -32.64 -8.43 -6.32
N LEU A 23 -32.64 -8.87 -5.07
CA LEU A 23 -31.60 -8.53 -4.08
C LEU A 23 -30.22 -9.02 -4.50
N ILE A 24 -30.09 -10.28 -4.94
CA ILE A 24 -28.83 -10.88 -5.40
C ILE A 24 -28.29 -10.17 -6.66
N LEU A 25 -29.16 -9.64 -7.53
CA LEU A 25 -28.75 -8.87 -8.70
C LEU A 25 -28.41 -7.41 -8.37
N PHE A 26 -29.18 -6.76 -7.49
CA PHE A 26 -29.02 -5.33 -7.21
C PHE A 26 -27.90 -5.03 -6.21
N PHE A 27 -27.62 -5.93 -5.27
CA PHE A 27 -26.54 -5.80 -4.29
C PHE A 27 -25.13 -5.67 -4.92
N PRO A 28 -24.67 -6.59 -5.81
CA PRO A 28 -23.36 -6.46 -6.44
C PRO A 28 -23.30 -5.27 -7.41
N VAL A 29 -24.43 -4.91 -8.06
CA VAL A 29 -24.50 -3.71 -8.91
C VAL A 29 -24.32 -2.44 -8.07
N GLY A 30 -24.97 -2.33 -6.92
CA GLY A 30 -24.79 -1.20 -5.99
C GLY A 30 -23.34 -1.09 -5.48
N LEU A 31 -22.71 -2.21 -5.13
CA LEU A 31 -21.32 -2.25 -4.69
C LEU A 31 -20.33 -1.92 -5.84
N TYR A 32 -20.62 -2.38 -7.05
CA TYR A 32 -19.83 -2.05 -8.25
C TYR A 32 -19.92 -0.56 -8.58
N LEU A 33 -21.11 0.05 -8.54
CA LEU A 33 -21.26 1.50 -8.73
C LEU A 33 -20.52 2.30 -7.65
N MET A 34 -20.50 1.85 -6.40
CA MET A 34 -19.73 2.47 -5.31
C MET A 34 -18.21 2.44 -5.55
N TRP A 35 -17.70 1.46 -6.32
CA TRP A 35 -16.30 1.38 -6.72
C TRP A 35 -16.00 2.16 -8.02
N GLN A 36 -16.97 2.21 -8.93
CA GLN A 36 -16.84 2.84 -10.26
C GLN A 36 -16.88 4.38 -10.23
N TYR A 37 -17.45 5.01 -9.20
CA TYR A 37 -17.55 6.47 -9.07
C TYR A 37 -16.61 7.02 -7.98
N PRO A 38 -15.43 7.56 -8.33
CA PRO A 38 -14.39 7.91 -7.35
C PRO A 38 -14.69 9.15 -6.49
N GLU A 39 -15.59 10.06 -6.91
CA GLU A 39 -15.93 11.30 -6.18
C GLU A 39 -16.50 11.07 -4.76
N TRP A 40 -16.81 9.84 -4.38
CA TRP A 40 -17.32 9.51 -3.06
C TRP A 40 -16.24 9.67 -1.99
N SER A 41 -16.31 10.80 -1.28
CA SER A 41 -15.39 11.17 -0.20
C SER A 41 -15.11 10.01 0.77
N LYS A 42 -13.89 9.95 1.30
CA LYS A 42 -13.42 8.91 2.25
C LYS A 42 -14.45 8.63 3.37
N LYS A 43 -15.16 9.68 3.84
CA LYS A 43 -16.22 9.63 4.87
C LYS A 43 -17.46 8.84 4.45
N THR A 44 -17.96 9.03 3.22
CA THR A 44 -19.16 8.33 2.71
C THR A 44 -18.95 6.82 2.64
N LYS A 45 -17.74 6.40 2.24
CA LYS A 45 -17.35 5.00 2.15
C LYS A 45 -17.36 4.32 3.53
N TRP A 46 -16.79 4.97 4.55
CA TRP A 46 -16.82 4.49 5.94
C TRP A 46 -18.24 4.39 6.53
N ILE A 47 -19.13 5.35 6.26
CA ILE A 47 -20.53 5.32 6.76
C ILE A 47 -21.26 4.08 6.25
N ILE A 48 -21.12 3.75 4.96
CA ILE A 48 -21.83 2.63 4.34
C ILE A 48 -21.27 1.29 4.81
N THR A 49 -19.94 1.16 4.91
CA THR A 49 -19.30 -0.04 5.50
C THR A 49 -19.73 -0.24 6.97
N SER A 50 -19.84 0.83 7.75
CA SER A 50 -20.32 0.78 9.13
C SER A 50 -21.78 0.31 9.22
N VAL A 51 -22.68 0.88 8.42
CA VAL A 51 -24.09 0.46 8.38
C VAL A 51 -24.24 -1.00 7.93
N LEU A 52 -23.47 -1.44 6.92
CA LEU A 52 -23.48 -2.82 6.45
C LEU A 52 -22.96 -3.78 7.53
N ALA A 53 -21.86 -3.45 8.20
CA ALA A 53 -21.30 -4.25 9.29
C ALA A 53 -22.28 -4.38 10.48
N VAL A 54 -22.91 -3.28 10.90
CA VAL A 54 -23.95 -3.29 11.94
C VAL A 54 -25.15 -4.14 11.50
N PHE A 55 -25.59 -4.05 10.25
CA PHE A 55 -26.68 -4.88 9.73
C PHE A 55 -26.33 -6.37 9.75
N CYS A 56 -25.11 -6.74 9.34
CA CYS A 56 -24.61 -8.11 9.44
C CYS A 56 -24.54 -8.62 10.88
N ILE A 57 -24.07 -7.79 11.83
CA ILE A 57 -24.04 -8.15 13.26
C ILE A 57 -25.45 -8.39 13.80
N VAL A 58 -26.41 -7.51 13.48
CA VAL A 58 -27.82 -7.69 13.88
C VAL A 58 -28.44 -8.94 13.25
N ALA A 59 -28.12 -9.25 11.99
CA ALA A 59 -28.57 -10.47 11.32
C ALA A 59 -28.00 -11.76 11.97
N LEU A 60 -26.77 -11.72 12.48
CA LEU A 60 -26.15 -12.83 13.20
C LEU A 60 -26.76 -13.02 14.60
N VAL A 61 -27.01 -11.92 15.33
CA VAL A 61 -27.58 -11.95 16.70
C VAL A 61 -29.01 -12.51 16.74
N ASN A 62 -29.76 -12.47 15.63
CA ASN A 62 -31.12 -12.99 15.56
C ASN A 62 -31.23 -14.52 15.34
N ASN A 63 -30.12 -15.24 15.15
CA ASN A 63 -30.12 -16.68 14.85
C ASN A 63 -29.77 -17.55 16.07
N ASN A 64 -30.66 -17.57 17.07
CA ASN A 64 -30.66 -18.61 18.11
C ASN A 64 -31.58 -19.76 17.71
N ASP A 65 -31.04 -20.82 17.06
CA ASP A 65 -31.15 -22.18 17.61
C ASP A 65 -30.44 -23.29 16.80
N THR A 66 -30.20 -24.41 17.49
CA THR A 66 -29.85 -25.75 16.96
C THR A 66 -28.46 -25.99 16.34
N SER A 67 -27.60 -26.59 17.17
CA SER A 67 -26.32 -27.23 16.82
C SER A 67 -26.38 -28.27 15.69
N GLN A 68 -25.25 -28.45 14.98
CA GLN A 68 -24.53 -29.74 14.99
C GLN A 68 -23.01 -29.50 14.95
N GLN A 69 -22.24 -30.44 15.52
CA GLN A 69 -20.78 -30.49 15.50
C GLN A 69 -20.33 -31.74 14.72
N PRO A 70 -19.08 -31.78 14.21
CA PRO A 70 -18.18 -32.75 14.87
C PRO A 70 -16.68 -32.38 14.92
N LYS A 71 -16.10 -32.59 16.11
CA LYS A 71 -14.74 -33.13 16.35
C LYS A 71 -13.51 -32.29 15.92
N THR A 72 -12.97 -31.55 16.88
CA THR A 72 -11.51 -31.49 17.09
C THR A 72 -11.07 -32.68 17.96
N ASN A 73 -9.84 -33.16 17.73
CA ASN A 73 -9.12 -34.08 18.62
C ASN A 73 -7.78 -33.42 18.96
N ASP A 74 -7.63 -32.92 20.18
CA ASP A 74 -6.35 -32.57 20.77
C ASP A 74 -6.31 -33.10 22.21
N SER A 75 -5.15 -33.51 22.70
CA SER A 75 -5.00 -34.12 24.02
C SER A 75 -3.91 -33.41 24.84
N ASN A 76 -4.22 -33.14 26.10
CA ASN A 76 -3.49 -32.16 26.91
C ASN A 76 -2.13 -32.67 27.44
N ASN A 77 -1.28 -31.69 27.76
CA ASN A 77 0.08 -31.84 28.25
C ASN A 77 0.16 -31.71 29.80
N VAL A 78 1.36 -31.87 30.36
CA VAL A 78 1.87 -31.46 31.68
C VAL A 78 1.68 -32.42 32.86
N ILE A 79 2.80 -33.02 33.31
CA ILE A 79 3.10 -33.29 34.73
C ILE A 79 4.56 -32.90 35.06
N ASN A 80 4.70 -31.81 35.82
CA ASN A 80 5.64 -31.51 36.92
C ASN A 80 7.18 -31.75 36.83
N ASN A 81 7.90 -30.64 36.60
CA ASN A 81 8.86 -30.01 37.54
C ASN A 81 10.21 -30.75 37.93
N PRO A 82 11.16 -30.13 38.70
CA PRO A 82 12.53 -29.97 38.15
C PRO A 82 13.68 -30.38 39.11
N ASN A 83 14.94 -30.20 38.68
CA ASN A 83 16.08 -30.07 39.59
C ASN A 83 17.23 -29.24 38.96
N ILE A 84 17.88 -28.37 39.75
CA ILE A 84 19.05 -27.54 39.37
C ILE A 84 20.03 -27.52 40.56
N ASN A 85 21.32 -27.76 40.30
CA ASN A 85 22.40 -27.65 41.29
C ASN A 85 23.58 -26.81 40.76
N ASN A 86 23.63 -25.54 41.17
CA ASN A 86 24.65 -24.94 42.06
C ASN A 86 26.14 -25.36 41.97
N THR A 87 27.17 -24.51 42.14
CA THR A 87 27.39 -23.02 42.22
C THR A 87 28.91 -22.75 42.25
N GLN A 88 29.37 -21.51 41.94
CA GLN A 88 30.46 -20.71 42.58
C GLN A 88 31.61 -20.17 41.67
N GLN A 89 32.31 -19.04 41.96
CA GLN A 89 31.96 -17.76 42.64
C GLN A 89 33.10 -16.70 42.57
N LYS A 90 32.74 -15.40 42.40
CA LYS A 90 33.39 -14.18 42.98
C LYS A 90 32.43 -12.96 42.83
N THR A 91 32.31 -11.91 43.67
CA THR A 91 32.98 -11.37 44.89
C THR A 91 34.17 -10.40 44.65
N ILE A 92 34.23 -9.13 45.13
CA ILE A 92 33.23 -8.15 45.70
C ILE A 92 33.86 -6.71 45.82
N SER A 93 33.02 -5.66 45.99
CA SER A 93 33.30 -4.30 46.57
C SER A 93 34.16 -3.26 45.80
N GLU A 94 34.06 -1.93 46.05
CA GLU A 94 33.33 -1.16 47.09
C GLU A 94 32.80 0.24 46.63
N GLN A 95 32.03 0.93 47.50
CA GLN A 95 31.42 2.27 47.31
C GLN A 95 31.52 3.11 48.61
N PRO A 96 31.64 4.46 48.53
CA PRO A 96 30.72 5.34 49.29
C PRO A 96 30.21 6.53 48.43
N SER A 97 28.92 6.90 48.34
CA SER A 97 27.85 7.15 49.33
C SER A 97 27.87 8.56 49.94
N ASN A 98 26.87 9.41 49.59
CA ASN A 98 25.91 10.01 50.55
C ASN A 98 24.97 11.09 49.96
N ALA A 99 23.80 11.25 50.62
CA ALA A 99 22.97 12.46 50.73
C ALA A 99 22.13 12.99 49.53
N VAL A 100 20.95 12.38 49.39
CA VAL A 100 19.67 12.88 48.84
C VAL A 100 19.37 14.38 49.06
N THR A 101 18.73 15.03 48.07
CA THR A 101 17.58 15.94 48.25
C THR A 101 16.72 15.93 46.97
N ILE A 102 15.39 16.01 47.12
CA ILE A 102 14.37 16.01 46.04
C ILE A 102 14.25 17.43 45.45
N ASN A 103 13.88 17.59 44.17
CA ASN A 103 13.06 18.72 43.69
C ASN A 103 12.51 18.52 42.27
N GLU A 104 11.37 19.19 42.02
CA GLU A 104 10.72 19.58 40.77
C GLU A 104 10.61 18.60 39.57
N SER A 105 9.37 18.29 39.22
CA SER A 105 8.99 17.64 37.96
C SER A 105 9.16 18.57 36.77
N ALA A 106 10.13 18.28 35.90
CA ALA A 106 10.10 18.68 34.50
C ALA A 106 9.86 17.43 33.65
N GLU A 107 8.74 17.39 32.91
CA GLU A 107 8.52 16.34 31.91
C GLU A 107 9.58 16.49 30.80
N PRO A 108 10.16 15.38 30.29
CA PRO A 108 11.03 15.46 29.13
C PRO A 108 10.17 15.82 27.91
N VAL A 109 10.19 17.09 27.52
CA VAL A 109 9.63 17.55 26.24
C VAL A 109 10.35 16.76 25.15
N GLN A 110 9.64 15.81 24.55
CA GLN A 110 10.19 15.02 23.45
C GLN A 110 10.41 15.95 22.26
N GLU A 111 11.68 16.14 21.91
CA GLU A 111 12.06 16.85 20.70
C GLU A 111 11.59 16.02 19.49
N VAL A 112 10.47 16.42 18.92
CA VAL A 112 9.92 15.80 17.71
C VAL A 112 10.95 15.99 16.60
N LYS A 113 11.65 14.92 16.21
CA LYS A 113 12.49 14.87 14.99
C LYS A 113 11.61 15.30 13.83
N LYS A 114 11.73 16.56 13.41
CA LYS A 114 11.08 17.07 12.21
C LYS A 114 11.62 16.27 11.04
N GLU A 115 10.76 15.51 10.36
CA GLU A 115 11.15 14.76 9.17
C GLU A 115 11.46 15.74 8.04
N GLU A 116 12.76 15.92 7.81
CA GLU A 116 13.28 16.76 6.75
C GLU A 116 13.43 15.92 5.49
N HIS A 117 12.30 15.57 4.86
CA HIS A 117 12.27 14.77 3.64
C HIS A 117 13.25 15.36 2.61
N VAL A 118 14.31 14.62 2.27
CA VAL A 118 15.41 15.15 1.46
C VAL A 118 15.07 15.03 -0.02
N THR A 119 15.31 16.10 -0.78
CA THR A 119 14.97 16.18 -2.20
C THR A 119 16.11 15.68 -3.09
N ILE A 120 15.75 15.08 -4.23
CA ILE A 120 16.67 14.82 -5.34
C ILE A 120 17.19 16.18 -5.88
N PRO A 121 18.51 16.38 -6.06
CA PRO A 121 19.06 17.68 -6.41
C PRO A 121 18.97 17.99 -7.91
N GLY A 122 18.68 19.26 -8.26
CA GLY A 122 18.77 19.76 -9.64
C GLY A 122 17.70 19.27 -10.62
N ILE A 123 16.65 18.59 -10.14
CA ILE A 123 15.58 18.01 -10.96
C ILE A 123 14.25 18.76 -10.81
N SER A 124 13.46 18.81 -11.88
CA SER A 124 12.06 19.28 -11.85
C SER A 124 11.07 18.22 -12.31
N ALA A 125 9.81 18.34 -11.88
CA ALA A 125 8.73 17.46 -12.34
C ALA A 125 8.52 17.55 -13.86
N VAL A 126 8.70 18.74 -14.46
CA VAL A 126 8.50 18.95 -15.90
C VAL A 126 9.58 18.26 -16.75
N ASP A 127 10.80 18.11 -16.25
CA ASP A 127 11.84 17.31 -16.92
C ASP A 127 11.49 15.81 -16.93
N ILE A 128 10.66 15.33 -16.00
CA ILE A 128 10.20 13.94 -15.94
C ILE A 128 8.94 13.77 -16.81
N TYR A 129 7.85 14.47 -16.48
CA TYR A 129 6.58 14.31 -17.19
C TYR A 129 6.59 14.85 -18.62
N GLY A 130 7.49 15.78 -18.96
CA GLY A 130 7.67 16.27 -20.33
C GLY A 130 8.25 15.16 -21.22
N ASN A 131 9.37 14.58 -20.81
CA ASN A 131 10.00 13.44 -21.50
C ASN A 131 9.09 12.20 -21.56
N LEU A 132 8.18 12.00 -20.59
CA LEU A 132 7.17 10.93 -20.64
C LEU A 132 6.02 11.24 -21.63
N LYS A 133 5.55 12.50 -21.70
CA LYS A 133 4.55 12.92 -22.70
C LYS A 133 5.08 12.80 -24.14
N ASP A 134 6.36 13.10 -24.35
CA ASP A 134 7.03 12.90 -25.65
C ASP A 134 7.16 11.41 -26.04
N LEU A 135 7.10 10.49 -25.07
CA LEU A 135 6.97 9.04 -25.29
C LEU A 135 5.51 8.54 -25.41
N GLY A 136 4.52 9.43 -25.25
CA GLY A 136 3.09 9.10 -25.37
C GLY A 136 2.35 8.81 -24.07
N PHE A 137 2.97 9.01 -22.90
CA PHE A 137 2.30 8.81 -21.60
C PHE A 137 1.21 9.87 -21.36
N GLU A 138 0.06 9.44 -20.86
CA GLU A 138 -0.94 10.33 -20.27
C GLU A 138 -0.48 10.74 -18.87
N CYS A 139 -0.27 12.03 -18.60
CA CYS A 139 0.06 12.49 -17.24
C CYS A 139 -0.90 13.54 -16.69
N THR A 140 -1.30 13.33 -15.44
CA THR A 140 -2.18 14.17 -14.61
C THR A 140 -1.37 14.94 -13.55
N GLY A 141 -2.07 15.69 -12.70
CA GLY A 141 -1.48 16.47 -11.60
C GLY A 141 -0.89 17.84 -12.00
N PRO A 142 -0.32 18.58 -11.02
CA PRO A 142 -0.14 18.17 -9.64
C PRO A 142 -1.47 18.11 -8.88
N ASP A 143 -1.74 16.96 -8.27
CA ASP A 143 -2.70 16.85 -7.18
C ASP A 143 -1.97 17.13 -5.86
N VAL A 144 -2.71 17.57 -4.84
CA VAL A 144 -2.15 18.01 -3.55
C VAL A 144 -2.76 17.18 -2.43
N ASP A 145 -1.93 16.66 -1.52
CA ASP A 145 -2.39 15.86 -0.38
C ASP A 145 -2.71 16.70 0.88
N ASP A 146 -3.10 16.01 1.96
CA ASP A 146 -3.43 16.61 3.25
C ASP A 146 -2.20 17.26 3.95
N GLU A 147 -0.97 16.91 3.54
CA GLU A 147 0.31 17.43 4.08
C GLU A 147 0.93 18.55 3.20
N LYS A 148 0.33 18.80 2.03
CA LYS A 148 0.73 19.74 0.97
C LYS A 148 1.92 19.28 0.13
N LEU A 149 2.19 17.97 0.08
CA LEU A 149 3.01 17.43 -0.99
C LEU A 149 2.22 17.49 -2.30
N VAL A 150 2.96 17.64 -3.40
CA VAL A 150 2.45 17.63 -4.77
C VAL A 150 2.83 16.31 -5.43
N TRP A 151 1.87 15.66 -6.06
CA TRP A 151 2.11 14.44 -6.82
C TRP A 151 1.57 14.51 -8.25
N TRP A 152 2.33 13.93 -9.17
CA TRP A 152 1.95 13.71 -10.56
C TRP A 152 1.93 12.20 -10.82
N GLU A 153 0.97 11.75 -11.62
CA GLU A 153 0.92 10.39 -12.16
C GLU A 153 1.07 10.48 -13.69
N CYS A 154 2.00 9.72 -14.26
CA CYS A 154 2.13 9.48 -15.70
C CYS A 154 1.87 8.00 -15.96
N LYS A 155 1.06 7.66 -16.96
CA LYS A 155 0.76 6.27 -17.30
C LYS A 155 0.73 5.99 -18.80
N GLU A 156 1.00 4.73 -19.12
CA GLU A 156 0.85 4.15 -20.46
C GLU A 156 0.24 2.74 -20.27
N GLU A 157 -0.82 2.43 -21.03
CA GLU A 157 -1.67 1.25 -20.83
C GLU A 157 -1.89 0.51 -22.15
N ALA A 158 -1.29 -0.67 -22.26
CA ALA A 158 -1.41 -1.57 -23.41
C ALA A 158 -2.15 -2.88 -23.04
N THR A 159 -2.41 -3.72 -24.03
CA THR A 159 -3.05 -5.03 -23.81
C THR A 159 -2.11 -6.08 -23.20
N ASP A 160 -0.80 -5.86 -23.27
CA ASP A 160 0.23 -6.76 -22.78
C ASP A 160 1.21 -6.12 -21.77
N HIS A 161 1.09 -4.82 -21.50
CA HIS A 161 1.85 -4.13 -20.45
C HIS A 161 1.11 -2.93 -19.85
N ASN A 162 1.55 -2.49 -18.67
CA ASN A 162 1.14 -1.24 -18.03
C ASN A 162 2.39 -0.61 -17.40
N TYR A 163 2.61 0.68 -17.68
CA TYR A 163 3.65 1.49 -17.07
C TYR A 163 3.02 2.66 -16.31
N MET A 164 3.51 2.90 -15.10
CA MET A 164 3.05 3.99 -14.25
C MET A 164 4.26 4.66 -13.60
N VAL A 165 4.32 5.99 -13.62
CA VAL A 165 5.35 6.79 -12.95
C VAL A 165 4.67 7.78 -12.02
N SER A 166 4.88 7.59 -10.72
CA SER A 166 4.50 8.56 -9.70
C SER A 166 5.69 9.47 -9.41
N ILE A 167 5.46 10.79 -9.38
CA ILE A 167 6.45 11.80 -9.02
C ILE A 167 5.92 12.52 -7.79
N LEU A 168 6.60 12.42 -6.64
CA LEU A 168 6.21 13.07 -5.39
C LEU A 168 7.21 14.18 -5.04
N GLY A 169 6.74 15.36 -4.62
CA GLY A 169 7.59 16.47 -4.23
C GLY A 169 6.95 17.44 -3.24
N LYS A 170 7.74 18.36 -2.69
CA LYS A 170 7.25 19.53 -1.94
C LYS A 170 6.77 20.65 -2.88
N SER A 171 7.36 20.70 -4.07
CA SER A 171 7.04 21.61 -5.16
C SER A 171 7.49 20.97 -6.49
N SER A 172 7.18 21.59 -7.62
CA SER A 172 7.61 21.11 -8.95
C SER A 172 9.11 21.12 -9.20
N THR A 173 9.90 21.65 -8.25
CA THR A 173 11.38 21.74 -8.28
C THR A 173 12.02 21.16 -7.03
N GLU A 174 11.24 20.49 -6.17
CA GLU A 174 11.67 19.87 -4.92
C GLU A 174 11.12 18.44 -4.85
N ILE A 175 11.62 17.59 -5.75
CA ILE A 175 11.17 16.20 -5.91
C ILE A 175 11.77 15.35 -4.80
N LEU A 176 10.95 14.55 -4.11
CA LEU A 176 11.33 13.65 -3.03
C LEU A 176 11.64 12.25 -3.56
N THR A 177 10.72 11.70 -4.34
CA THR A 177 10.84 10.36 -4.93
C THR A 177 10.21 10.30 -6.33
N ILE A 178 10.72 9.39 -7.15
CA ILE A 178 10.17 8.99 -8.45
C ILE A 178 9.99 7.48 -8.40
N GLU A 179 8.76 7.01 -8.55
CA GLU A 179 8.42 5.59 -8.53
C GLU A 179 7.94 5.16 -9.91
N ALA A 180 8.80 4.47 -10.66
CA ALA A 180 8.46 3.86 -11.94
C ALA A 180 8.04 2.41 -11.72
N SER A 181 6.75 2.13 -11.78
CA SER A 181 6.17 0.80 -11.75
C SER A 181 5.91 0.28 -13.17
N ALA A 182 6.17 -1.01 -13.38
CA ALA A 182 6.04 -1.66 -14.67
C ALA A 182 5.46 -3.06 -14.50
N VAL A 183 4.45 -3.41 -15.29
CA VAL A 183 3.77 -4.71 -15.25
C VAL A 183 3.70 -5.32 -16.64
N ASN A 184 4.10 -6.58 -16.78
CA ASN A 184 3.99 -7.38 -18.00
C ASN A 184 2.78 -8.34 -17.87
N TYR A 185 1.82 -8.22 -18.78
CA TYR A 185 0.70 -9.16 -18.97
C TYR A 185 0.92 -10.08 -20.18
N GLY A 186 1.84 -9.74 -21.09
CA GLY A 186 2.18 -10.50 -22.28
C GLY A 186 2.94 -11.81 -22.04
N THR A 187 3.09 -12.59 -23.11
CA THR A 187 3.84 -13.87 -23.13
C THR A 187 5.33 -13.70 -23.44
N GLY A 188 5.79 -12.48 -23.70
CA GLY A 188 7.20 -12.16 -23.91
C GLY A 188 8.03 -12.14 -22.62
N ASP A 189 9.35 -12.09 -22.79
CA ASP A 189 10.33 -11.98 -21.70
C ASP A 189 10.09 -10.73 -20.85
N SER A 190 9.64 -10.94 -19.61
CA SER A 190 9.37 -9.87 -18.64
C SER A 190 10.61 -9.03 -18.33
N ASN A 191 11.80 -9.63 -18.25
CA ASN A 191 13.02 -8.87 -17.96
C ASN A 191 13.40 -7.97 -19.13
N LYS A 192 13.05 -8.33 -20.37
CA LYS A 192 13.21 -7.42 -21.51
C LYS A 192 12.19 -6.27 -21.45
N VAL A 193 10.89 -6.58 -21.35
CA VAL A 193 9.80 -5.59 -21.37
C VAL A 193 9.94 -4.58 -20.22
N LEU A 194 10.03 -5.09 -18.99
CA LEU A 194 10.20 -4.27 -17.79
C LEU A 194 11.58 -3.58 -17.78
N GLY A 195 12.61 -4.27 -18.27
CA GLY A 195 13.99 -3.78 -18.26
C GLY A 195 14.22 -2.57 -19.15
N ASP A 196 13.69 -2.54 -20.37
CA ASP A 196 13.91 -1.40 -21.27
C ASP A 196 13.23 -0.12 -20.74
N PHE A 197 12.03 -0.20 -20.16
CA PHE A 197 11.35 0.94 -19.52
C PHE A 197 12.01 1.37 -18.20
N LEU A 198 12.24 0.45 -17.24
CA LEU A 198 12.82 0.82 -15.94
C LEU A 198 14.25 1.36 -16.10
N SER A 199 15.02 0.84 -17.06
CA SER A 199 16.36 1.35 -17.36
C SER A 199 16.36 2.66 -18.16
N TYR A 200 15.23 3.06 -18.73
CA TYR A 200 15.03 4.42 -19.24
C TYR A 200 14.75 5.39 -18.08
N MET A 201 13.85 5.02 -17.16
CA MET A 201 13.54 5.83 -15.97
C MET A 201 14.76 6.02 -15.05
N ALA A 202 15.64 5.03 -14.96
CA ALA A 202 16.94 5.13 -14.31
C ALA A 202 17.90 6.18 -14.92
N THR A 203 17.56 6.74 -16.09
CA THR A 203 18.36 7.76 -16.80
C THR A 203 17.74 9.15 -16.83
N VAL A 204 16.73 9.37 -15.99
CA VAL A 204 16.29 10.71 -15.58
C VAL A 204 17.49 11.51 -15.04
N LYS A 205 17.55 12.80 -15.38
CA LYS A 205 18.68 13.68 -15.05
C LYS A 205 18.43 14.44 -13.76
N TYR A 206 19.47 14.49 -12.93
CA TYR A 206 19.59 15.22 -11.67
C TYR A 206 21.07 15.59 -11.46
N ASP A 207 21.38 16.45 -10.48
CA ASP A 207 22.77 16.86 -10.22
C ASP A 207 23.64 15.65 -9.84
N ASN A 208 24.81 15.52 -10.47
CA ASN A 208 25.72 14.36 -10.34
C ASN A 208 25.18 13.01 -10.85
N SER A 209 24.08 13.00 -11.62
CA SER A 209 23.58 11.78 -12.27
C SER A 209 24.64 11.10 -13.15
N GLU A 210 24.66 9.76 -13.11
CA GLU A 210 25.57 8.90 -13.90
C GLU A 210 24.79 7.99 -14.89
N PRO A 211 24.02 8.51 -15.86
CA PRO A 211 22.94 7.77 -16.53
C PRO A 211 23.31 6.37 -17.05
N GLU A 212 24.43 6.20 -17.74
CA GLU A 212 24.79 4.89 -18.31
C GLU A 212 25.18 3.85 -17.26
N LYS A 213 25.78 4.28 -16.14
CA LYS A 213 26.07 3.42 -14.99
C LYS A 213 24.76 2.96 -14.33
N THR A 214 23.83 3.89 -14.13
CA THR A 214 22.51 3.61 -13.57
C THR A 214 21.68 2.69 -14.48
N ARG A 215 21.69 2.95 -15.79
CA ARG A 215 21.04 2.11 -16.82
C ARG A 215 21.52 0.67 -16.75
N ASN A 216 22.84 0.48 -16.72
CA ASN A 216 23.45 -0.85 -16.71
C ASN A 216 23.16 -1.57 -15.39
N TRP A 217 23.28 -0.89 -14.24
CA TRP A 217 22.93 -1.46 -12.94
C TRP A 217 21.48 -1.96 -12.90
N VAL A 218 20.51 -1.18 -13.41
CA VAL A 218 19.11 -1.63 -13.46
C VAL A 218 18.96 -2.89 -14.32
N LYS A 219 19.53 -2.93 -15.53
CA LYS A 219 19.47 -4.12 -16.41
C LYS A 219 20.09 -5.37 -15.79
N GLU A 220 21.19 -5.23 -15.05
CA GLU A 220 21.86 -6.34 -14.36
C GLU A 220 21.05 -6.86 -13.16
N ASN A 221 20.28 -6.00 -12.49
CA ASN A 221 19.66 -6.31 -11.19
C ASN A 221 18.16 -6.64 -11.24
N LEU A 222 17.51 -6.61 -12.41
CA LEU A 222 16.06 -6.89 -12.56
C LEU A 222 15.58 -8.19 -11.88
N ASN A 223 16.43 -9.21 -11.79
CA ASN A 223 16.07 -10.53 -11.25
C ASN A 223 15.96 -10.58 -9.71
N GLN A 224 16.28 -9.51 -8.99
CA GLN A 224 16.31 -9.48 -7.53
C GLN A 224 15.78 -8.16 -6.97
N ASN A 225 15.30 -8.20 -5.72
CA ASN A 225 14.94 -7.00 -4.98
C ASN A 225 16.19 -6.50 -4.26
N THR A 226 16.66 -5.29 -4.60
CA THR A 226 17.96 -4.75 -4.18
C THR A 226 17.98 -3.24 -4.35
N ASP A 227 18.81 -2.56 -3.55
CA ASP A 227 19.11 -1.14 -3.72
C ASP A 227 20.59 -0.87 -4.04
N THR A 228 20.88 0.36 -4.45
CA THR A 228 22.23 0.91 -4.59
C THR A 228 22.22 2.43 -4.45
N VAL A 229 23.40 3.05 -4.34
CA VAL A 229 23.57 4.51 -4.37
C VAL A 229 24.50 4.90 -5.51
N ILE A 230 24.01 5.77 -6.39
CA ILE A 230 24.70 6.28 -7.59
C ILE A 230 24.40 7.78 -7.69
N GLY A 231 25.40 8.63 -7.92
CA GLY A 231 25.19 10.08 -8.07
C GLY A 231 24.56 10.82 -6.88
N GLY A 232 24.49 10.23 -5.68
CA GLY A 232 23.82 10.80 -4.49
C GLY A 232 22.32 10.49 -4.38
N VAL A 233 21.76 9.65 -5.27
CA VAL A 233 20.42 9.08 -5.12
C VAL A 233 20.49 7.60 -4.78
N ARG A 234 19.55 7.13 -3.95
CA ARG A 234 19.26 5.70 -3.81
C ARG A 234 18.38 5.26 -4.97
N LEU A 235 18.73 4.14 -5.56
CA LEU A 235 17.88 3.42 -6.51
C LEU A 235 17.50 2.07 -5.90
N THR A 236 16.21 1.80 -5.78
CA THR A 236 15.68 0.58 -5.19
C THR A 236 14.80 -0.15 -6.20
N ILE A 237 15.16 -1.38 -6.54
CA ILE A 237 14.33 -2.28 -7.35
C ILE A 237 13.58 -3.21 -6.42
N THR A 238 12.26 -3.30 -6.56
CA THR A 238 11.42 -4.29 -5.87
C THR A 238 10.40 -4.92 -6.81
N GLY A 239 9.79 -6.02 -6.36
CA GLY A 239 8.68 -6.69 -7.04
C GLY A 239 8.87 -8.20 -7.19
N ASN A 240 8.49 -8.71 -8.35
CA ASN A 240 8.60 -10.12 -8.78
C ASN A 240 8.99 -10.20 -10.27
N GLU A 241 8.87 -11.35 -10.91
CA GLU A 241 9.24 -11.54 -12.33
C GLU A 241 8.43 -10.64 -13.29
N ARG A 242 7.13 -10.45 -13.03
CA ARG A 242 6.16 -9.85 -13.96
C ARG A 242 5.68 -8.45 -13.57
N SER A 243 5.94 -8.02 -12.33
CA SER A 243 5.68 -6.66 -11.86
C SER A 243 6.90 -6.19 -11.08
N LYS A 244 7.45 -5.02 -11.45
CA LYS A 244 8.65 -4.43 -10.85
C LYS A 244 8.46 -2.92 -10.66
N THR A 245 8.99 -2.39 -9.57
CA THR A 245 9.04 -0.96 -9.29
C THR A 245 10.49 -0.54 -9.09
N LEU A 246 10.91 0.51 -9.80
CA LEU A 246 12.14 1.25 -9.55
C LEU A 246 11.78 2.53 -8.79
N ILE A 247 12.28 2.65 -7.56
CA ILE A 247 12.20 3.86 -6.75
C ILE A 247 13.52 4.62 -6.89
N VAL A 248 13.45 5.93 -7.12
CA VAL A 248 14.60 6.84 -7.13
C VAL A 248 14.33 7.96 -6.14
N ALA A 249 15.16 8.08 -5.11
CA ALA A 249 15.04 9.10 -4.06
C ALA A 249 16.43 9.53 -3.58
N HIS A 250 16.54 10.60 -2.77
CA HIS A 250 17.84 11.03 -2.24
C HIS A 250 18.52 9.93 -1.40
N GLU A 251 19.85 9.80 -1.41
CA GLU A 251 20.54 8.71 -0.68
C GLU A 251 20.20 8.65 0.82
N ASN A 252 19.92 9.81 1.41
CA ASN A 252 19.54 10.04 2.81
C ASN A 252 18.02 10.32 3.00
N SER A 253 17.15 9.91 2.08
CA SER A 253 15.70 9.93 2.33
C SER A 253 15.29 8.73 3.18
N ASP A 254 14.67 8.98 4.32
CA ASP A 254 13.83 7.99 5.01
C ASP A 254 12.62 7.70 4.09
N LEU A 255 12.31 6.42 3.83
CA LEU A 255 11.26 5.95 2.90
C LEU A 255 10.30 4.93 3.58
N ASP A 256 10.11 5.07 4.89
CA ASP A 256 9.31 4.18 5.75
C ASP A 256 7.83 4.59 5.85
#